data_AF-A0A8H9FYP6-F1
#
_entry.id   AF-A0A8H9FYP6-F1
#
_cell.length_a   1.000
_cell.length_b   1.000
_cell.length_c   1.000
_cell.angle_alpha   90.00
_cell.angle_beta   90.00
_cell.angle_gamma   90.00
#
_symmetry.space_group_name_H-M   'P 1'
#
loop_
_entity.id
_entity.type
_entity.pdbx_description
1 polymer ?
#
loop_
_entity_poly.entity_id
_entity_poly.type
_entity_poly.pdbx_seq_one_letter_code
_entity_poly.pdbx_strand_id
1 'polypeptide(L)'
;MREILPWLFPGTSLKDCSYAQLLRLGMERFERRMNAEAGLSTGFISDGCPLQEWLYGSTRLITGAYPEENHLTMLWKKFRNYRQYQEFELLLAGFEKMANTYAKNSYDIFFHLPVEFPFVEDGHRPTSERFREESEKILLNTYRKIHIEPVVLSGTISERVEKALKMLKVEKVISISKAIELSEKIRKESFDKISLEKVNKINN
;
A
#
# COMPACT_ATOMS: atom_id res chain seq x y z
N MET A 1 0.11 -6.58 -3.39
CA MET A 1 -1.13 -7.24 -3.89
C MET A 1 -0.94 -7.79 -5.30
N ARG A 2 -0.31 -7.05 -6.22
CA ARG A 2 0.07 -7.48 -7.59
C ARG A 2 0.64 -8.89 -7.69
N GLU A 3 1.65 -9.21 -6.90
CA GLU A 3 2.37 -10.49 -6.98
C GLU A 3 1.55 -11.67 -6.45
N ILE A 4 0.59 -11.38 -5.57
CA ILE A 4 -0.22 -12.38 -4.87
C ILE A 4 -1.51 -12.67 -5.66
N LEU A 5 -2.07 -11.65 -6.31
CA LEU A 5 -3.37 -11.73 -6.98
C LEU A 5 -3.45 -12.86 -8.03
N PRO A 6 -2.52 -13.00 -8.99
CA PRO A 6 -2.61 -14.04 -10.01
C PRO A 6 -2.60 -15.46 -9.44
N TRP A 7 -1.99 -15.64 -8.26
CA TRP A 7 -1.92 -16.93 -7.59
C TRP A 7 -3.17 -17.23 -6.76
N LEU A 8 -3.67 -16.26 -5.99
CA LEU A 8 -4.87 -16.44 -5.17
C LEU A 8 -6.17 -16.43 -6.00
N PHE A 9 -6.26 -15.55 -6.99
CA PHE A 9 -7.47 -15.29 -7.78
C PHE A 9 -7.10 -15.18 -9.27
N PRO A 10 -6.69 -16.29 -9.92
CA PRO A 10 -6.27 -16.28 -11.32
C PRO A 10 -7.38 -15.75 -12.23
N GLY A 11 -6.99 -14.91 -13.20
CA GLY A 11 -7.93 -14.31 -14.16
C GLY A 11 -8.74 -13.12 -13.64
N THR A 12 -8.57 -12.73 -12.37
CA THR A 12 -9.24 -11.56 -11.79
C THR A 12 -8.31 -10.34 -11.79
N SER A 13 -8.84 -9.13 -12.03
CA SER A 13 -8.10 -7.88 -11.87
C SER A 13 -8.30 -7.29 -10.45
N LEU A 14 -7.42 -6.39 -9.99
CA LEU A 14 -7.64 -5.70 -8.71
C LEU A 14 -8.92 -4.87 -8.69
N LYS A 15 -9.34 -4.36 -9.87
CA LYS A 15 -10.57 -3.58 -10.01
C LYS A 15 -11.81 -4.46 -9.82
N ASP A 16 -11.75 -5.70 -10.29
CA ASP A 16 -12.87 -6.65 -10.29
C ASP A 16 -12.91 -7.55 -9.05
N CYS A 17 -11.95 -7.42 -8.13
CA CYS A 17 -11.97 -8.15 -6.87
C CYS A 17 -13.19 -7.75 -6.02
N SER A 18 -13.93 -8.77 -5.56
CA SER A 18 -14.94 -8.61 -4.51
C SER A 18 -14.31 -8.15 -3.19
N TYR A 19 -15.12 -7.65 -2.27
CA TYR A 19 -14.66 -7.23 -0.94
C TYR A 19 -13.98 -8.35 -0.16
N ALA A 20 -14.49 -9.58 -0.23
CA ALA A 20 -13.87 -10.73 0.41
C ALA A 20 -12.49 -11.04 -0.19
N GLN A 21 -12.35 -10.95 -1.52
CA GLN A 21 -11.07 -11.16 -2.21
C GLN A 21 -10.07 -10.06 -1.85
N LEU A 22 -10.49 -8.80 -1.81
CA LEU A 22 -9.64 -7.68 -1.37
C LEU A 22 -9.16 -7.86 0.07
N LEU A 23 -10.05 -8.25 0.97
CA LEU A 23 -9.69 -8.55 2.36
C LEU A 23 -8.66 -9.67 2.42
N ARG A 24 -8.89 -10.77 1.70
CA ARG A 24 -7.97 -11.92 1.66
C ARG A 24 -6.60 -11.54 1.10
N LEU A 25 -6.53 -10.70 0.06
CA LEU A 25 -5.26 -10.20 -0.49
C LEU A 25 -4.49 -9.36 0.54
N GLY A 26 -5.20 -8.51 1.29
CA GLY A 26 -4.61 -7.73 2.38
C GLY A 26 -4.06 -8.64 3.49
N MET A 27 -4.86 -9.60 3.94
CA MET A 27 -4.48 -10.57 4.97
C MET A 27 -3.31 -11.46 4.54
N GLU A 28 -3.29 -11.94 3.30
CA GLU A 28 -2.19 -12.75 2.77
C GLU A 28 -0.88 -11.94 2.72
N ARG A 29 -0.93 -10.67 2.28
CA ARG A 29 0.26 -9.82 2.27
C ARG A 29 0.75 -9.54 3.69
N PHE A 30 -0.17 -9.31 4.61
CA PHE A 30 0.14 -9.08 6.02
C PHE A 30 0.79 -10.31 6.66
N GLU A 31 0.24 -11.51 6.43
CA GLU A 31 0.78 -12.77 6.93
C GLU A 31 2.20 -13.05 6.39
N ARG A 32 2.42 -12.88 5.09
CA ARG A 32 3.75 -13.02 4.49
C ARG A 32 4.77 -12.06 5.08
N ARG A 33 4.36 -10.81 5.36
CA ARG A 33 5.19 -9.81 6.02
C ARG A 33 5.59 -10.27 7.42
N MET A 34 4.60 -10.68 8.22
CA MET A 34 4.87 -11.18 9.58
C MET A 34 5.85 -12.35 9.58
N ASN A 35 5.67 -13.31 8.67
CA ASN A 35 6.57 -14.46 8.55
C ASN A 35 7.99 -14.06 8.13
N ALA A 36 8.13 -13.11 7.19
CA ALA A 36 9.43 -12.62 6.75
C ALA A 36 10.17 -11.86 7.87
N GLU A 37 9.43 -11.15 8.72
CA GLU A 37 9.99 -10.34 9.81
C GLU A 37 10.27 -11.15 11.08
N ALA A 38 9.49 -12.19 11.36
CA ALA A 38 9.59 -12.98 12.61
C ALA A 38 10.98 -13.62 12.84
N GLY A 39 11.76 -13.86 11.78
CA GLY A 39 13.10 -14.44 11.87
C GLY A 39 14.24 -13.42 12.02
N LEU A 40 13.97 -12.12 11.97
CA LEU A 40 15.00 -11.08 11.92
C LEU A 40 15.35 -10.59 13.33
N SER A 41 16.37 -11.19 13.95
CA SER A 41 16.75 -10.93 15.34
C SER A 41 17.69 -9.74 15.56
N THR A 42 18.32 -9.21 14.50
CA THR A 42 19.31 -8.12 14.59
C THR A 42 18.72 -6.75 14.21
N GLY A 43 17.39 -6.65 14.16
CA GLY A 43 16.68 -5.51 13.57
C GLY A 43 16.52 -5.64 12.06
N PHE A 44 15.61 -4.84 11.50
CA PHE A 44 15.28 -4.88 10.08
C PHE A 44 14.76 -3.52 9.59
N ILE A 45 14.78 -3.34 8.26
CA ILE A 45 14.08 -2.27 7.58
C ILE A 45 13.04 -2.93 6.66
N SER A 46 11.80 -2.52 6.82
CA SER A 46 10.69 -3.02 6.00
C SER A 46 10.38 -2.06 4.86
N ASP A 47 10.15 -2.60 3.66
CA ASP A 47 9.61 -1.86 2.53
C ASP A 47 8.08 -1.69 2.67
N GLY A 48 7.71 -0.58 3.29
CA GLY A 48 6.33 -0.28 3.64
C GLY A 48 5.98 -0.69 5.06
N CYS A 49 4.71 -0.52 5.39
CA CYS A 49 4.20 -0.63 6.76
C CYS A 49 2.94 -1.51 6.75
N PRO A 50 2.74 -2.39 7.76
CA PRO A 50 1.58 -3.28 7.87
C PRO A 50 0.21 -2.59 7.78
N LEU A 51 0.18 -1.28 8.05
CA LEU A 51 -1.01 -0.46 7.90
C LEU A 51 -1.46 -0.37 6.43
N GLN A 52 -0.53 -0.46 5.47
CA GLN A 52 -0.81 -0.31 4.04
C GLN A 52 -1.69 -1.46 3.49
N GLU A 53 -1.56 -2.65 4.07
CA GLU A 53 -2.29 -3.85 3.69
C GLU A 53 -3.79 -3.70 3.99
N TRP A 54 -4.12 -3.06 5.12
CA TRP A 54 -5.49 -2.67 5.47
C TRP A 54 -5.95 -1.40 4.72
N LEU A 55 -5.06 -0.42 4.59
CA LEU A 55 -5.35 0.90 4.02
C LEU A 55 -5.93 0.84 2.62
N TYR A 56 -5.48 -0.13 1.81
CA TYR A 56 -6.04 -0.31 0.48
C TYR A 56 -7.54 -0.60 0.53
N GLY A 57 -7.97 -1.56 1.36
CA GLY A 57 -9.38 -1.91 1.51
C GLY A 57 -10.21 -0.77 2.11
N SER A 58 -9.68 -0.08 3.12
CA SER A 58 -10.38 1.07 3.74
C SER A 58 -10.57 2.23 2.76
N THR A 59 -9.58 2.50 1.91
CA THR A 59 -9.68 3.55 0.90
C THR A 59 -10.75 3.20 -0.16
N ARG A 60 -10.86 1.92 -0.56
CA ARG A 60 -11.87 1.45 -1.54
C ARG A 60 -13.31 1.64 -1.05
N LEU A 61 -13.55 1.64 0.26
CA LEU A 61 -14.88 1.96 0.82
C LEU A 61 -15.31 3.42 0.57
N ILE A 62 -14.36 4.31 0.31
CA ILE A 62 -14.59 5.75 0.07
C ILE A 62 -14.53 6.07 -1.42
N THR A 63 -13.51 5.57 -2.10
CA THR A 63 -13.23 5.95 -3.49
C THR A 63 -13.91 5.06 -4.50
N GLY A 64 -14.26 3.83 -4.13
CA GLY A 64 -14.77 2.83 -5.05
C GLY A 64 -13.67 2.11 -5.80
N ALA A 65 -14.11 1.30 -6.76
CA ALA A 65 -13.28 0.42 -7.53
C ALA A 65 -12.60 1.07 -8.73
N TYR A 66 -13.29 2.03 -9.32
CA TYR A 66 -12.89 2.66 -10.56
C TYR A 66 -12.65 4.18 -10.38
N PRO A 67 -11.71 4.77 -11.13
CA PRO A 67 -11.35 6.19 -10.99
C PRO A 67 -12.50 7.18 -11.16
N GLU A 68 -13.46 6.86 -12.03
CA GLU A 68 -14.62 7.69 -12.37
C GLU A 68 -15.70 7.71 -11.29
N GLU A 69 -15.59 6.84 -10.28
CA GLU A 69 -16.54 6.81 -9.18
C GLU A 69 -16.42 8.08 -8.34
N ASN A 70 -17.56 8.71 -8.08
CA ASN A 70 -17.66 9.92 -7.27
C ASN A 70 -18.50 9.66 -6.01
N HIS A 71 -18.69 10.69 -5.19
CA HIS A 71 -19.42 10.55 -3.93
C HIS A 71 -20.88 10.08 -4.12
N LEU A 72 -21.55 10.52 -5.19
CA LEU A 72 -22.93 10.13 -5.47
C LEU A 72 -23.01 8.67 -5.90
N THR A 73 -22.15 8.23 -6.83
CA THR A 73 -22.13 6.82 -7.27
C THR A 73 -21.79 5.88 -6.11
N MET A 74 -20.86 6.30 -5.25
CA MET A 74 -20.52 5.55 -4.04
C MET A 74 -21.67 5.47 -3.06
N LEU A 75 -22.41 6.56 -2.83
CA LEU A 75 -23.58 6.56 -1.95
C LEU A 75 -24.67 5.61 -2.47
N TRP A 76 -24.96 5.65 -3.78
CA TRP A 76 -25.90 4.74 -4.42
C TRP A 76 -25.46 3.27 -4.30
N LYS A 77 -24.18 2.96 -4.52
CA LYS A 77 -23.64 1.59 -4.35
C LYS A 77 -23.76 1.11 -2.90
N LYS A 78 -23.45 1.98 -1.93
CA LYS A 78 -23.60 1.70 -0.49
C LYS A 78 -25.04 1.40 -0.14
N PHE A 79 -25.99 2.19 -0.63
CA PHE A 79 -27.40 1.97 -0.39
C PHE A 79 -27.89 0.64 -0.99
N ARG A 80 -27.55 0.38 -2.27
CA ARG A 80 -27.97 -0.84 -2.98
C ARG A 80 -27.39 -2.12 -2.37
N ASN A 81 -26.16 -2.08 -1.88
CA ASN A 81 -25.44 -3.24 -1.34
C ASN A 81 -25.16 -3.11 0.16
N TYR A 82 -26.06 -2.44 0.90
CA TYR A 82 -25.88 -2.02 2.29
C TYR A 82 -25.29 -3.11 3.20
N ARG A 83 -25.86 -4.32 3.19
CA ARG A 83 -25.38 -5.44 4.03
C ARG A 83 -23.93 -5.82 3.72
N GLN A 84 -23.58 -5.95 2.44
CA GLN A 84 -22.21 -6.31 2.03
C GLN A 84 -21.21 -5.22 2.42
N TYR A 85 -21.59 -3.94 2.31
CA TYR A 85 -20.75 -2.83 2.75
C TYR A 85 -20.54 -2.85 4.26
N GLN A 86 -21.60 -3.05 5.05
CA GLN A 86 -21.49 -3.11 6.51
C GLN A 86 -20.63 -4.27 6.98
N GLU A 87 -20.82 -5.46 6.39
CA GLU A 87 -20.01 -6.64 6.70
C GLU A 87 -18.54 -6.38 6.38
N PHE A 88 -18.25 -5.79 5.22
CA PHE A 88 -16.88 -5.46 4.84
C PHE A 88 -16.26 -4.39 5.73
N GLU A 89 -17.01 -3.34 6.10
CA GLU A 89 -16.58 -2.32 7.07
C GLU A 89 -16.22 -2.94 8.43
N LEU A 90 -17.04 -3.87 8.92
CA LEU A 90 -16.79 -4.57 10.18
C LEU A 90 -15.52 -5.44 10.11
N LEU A 91 -15.35 -6.19 9.03
CA LEU A 91 -14.18 -7.04 8.82
C LEU A 91 -12.89 -6.20 8.69
N LEU A 92 -12.95 -5.09 7.97
CA LEU A 92 -11.83 -4.15 7.85
C LEU A 92 -11.50 -3.51 9.19
N ALA A 93 -12.47 -3.19 10.05
CA ALA A 93 -12.19 -2.68 11.40
C ALA A 93 -11.46 -3.72 12.26
N GLY A 94 -11.78 -5.01 12.09
CA GLY A 94 -11.02 -6.11 12.71
C GLY A 94 -9.58 -6.17 12.20
N PHE A 95 -9.39 -6.08 10.88
CA PHE A 95 -8.06 -6.07 10.26
C PHE A 95 -7.24 -4.84 10.67
N GLU A 96 -7.87 -3.66 10.77
CA GLU A 96 -7.23 -2.43 11.27
C GLU A 96 -6.59 -2.65 12.63
N LYS A 97 -7.31 -3.26 13.57
CA LYS A 97 -6.81 -3.52 14.93
C LYS A 97 -5.60 -4.44 14.92
N MET A 98 -5.62 -5.47 14.07
CA MET A 98 -4.49 -6.39 13.91
C MET A 98 -3.26 -5.67 13.34
N ALA A 99 -3.45 -4.92 12.25
CA ALA A 99 -2.37 -4.15 11.62
C ALA A 99 -1.79 -3.09 12.57
N ASN A 100 -2.63 -2.36 13.29
CA ASN A 100 -2.22 -1.36 14.29
C ASN A 100 -1.42 -2.00 15.43
N THR A 101 -1.89 -3.12 15.96
CA THR A 101 -1.22 -3.81 17.07
C THR A 101 0.16 -4.29 16.64
N TYR A 102 0.26 -4.93 15.47
CA TYR A 102 1.53 -5.40 14.95
C TYR A 102 2.48 -4.23 14.64
N ALA A 103 2.00 -3.18 13.97
CA ALA A 103 2.82 -2.01 13.67
C ALA A 103 3.43 -1.39 14.95
N LYS A 104 2.65 -1.24 16.02
CA LYS A 104 3.14 -0.67 17.28
C LYS A 104 4.16 -1.54 18.01
N ASN A 105 4.04 -2.86 17.88
CA ASN A 105 4.86 -3.80 18.64
C ASN A 105 6.14 -4.21 17.90
N SER A 106 6.18 -4.07 16.57
CA SER A 106 7.26 -4.59 15.74
C SER A 106 8.17 -3.53 15.14
N TYR A 107 7.82 -2.23 15.22
CA TYR A 107 8.58 -1.16 14.57
C TYR A 107 8.87 -0.01 15.53
N ASP A 108 10.14 0.41 15.56
CA ASP A 108 10.60 1.53 16.39
C ASP A 108 10.46 2.89 15.69
N ILE A 109 10.69 2.92 14.37
CA ILE A 109 10.74 4.16 13.58
C ILE A 109 9.86 4.00 12.34
N PHE A 110 9.02 5.01 12.11
CA PHE A 110 8.18 5.09 10.92
C PHE A 110 8.69 6.20 10.02
N PHE A 111 8.94 5.89 8.75
CA PHE A 111 9.23 6.89 7.73
C PHE A 111 7.99 7.14 6.89
N HIS A 112 7.51 8.39 6.84
CA HIS A 112 6.37 8.76 6.01
C HIS A 112 6.84 9.46 4.75
N LEU A 113 6.45 8.93 3.59
CA LEU A 113 6.68 9.53 2.29
C LEU A 113 5.37 10.22 1.83
N PRO A 114 5.29 11.56 1.91
CA PRO A 114 4.08 12.28 1.54
C PRO A 114 3.80 12.23 0.03
N VAL A 115 2.53 12.44 -0.34
CA VAL A 115 2.07 12.55 -1.73
C VAL A 115 2.49 13.91 -2.30
N GLU A 116 3.73 14.00 -2.79
CA GLU A 116 4.34 15.25 -3.30
C GLU A 116 4.49 15.30 -4.81
N PHE A 117 4.26 14.18 -5.50
CA PHE A 117 4.40 14.08 -6.95
C PHE A 117 3.06 13.73 -7.60
N PRO A 118 2.76 14.31 -8.78
CA PRO A 118 1.56 13.98 -9.54
C PRO A 118 1.42 12.48 -9.78
N PHE A 119 0.19 11.99 -9.79
CA PHE A 119 -0.09 10.64 -10.23
C PHE A 119 0.34 10.48 -11.68
N VAL A 120 1.02 9.38 -11.97
CA VAL A 120 1.45 9.04 -13.32
C VAL A 120 0.66 7.80 -13.73
N GLU A 121 -0.12 7.93 -14.79
CA GLU A 121 -0.93 6.85 -15.35
C GLU A 121 -0.04 6.00 -16.27
N ASP A 122 0.62 5.00 -15.69
CA ASP A 122 1.56 4.11 -16.38
C ASP A 122 0.98 2.72 -16.67
N GLY A 123 -0.33 2.53 -16.46
CA GLY A 123 -0.99 1.22 -16.57
C GLY A 123 -0.55 0.20 -15.51
N HIS A 124 0.35 0.57 -14.60
CA HIS A 124 0.81 -0.29 -13.50
C HIS A 124 0.15 0.05 -12.16
N ARG A 125 -0.47 1.22 -12.03
CA ARG A 125 -1.12 1.65 -10.79
C ARG A 125 -2.64 1.58 -10.93
N PRO A 126 -3.32 0.65 -10.25
CA PRO A 126 -4.78 0.47 -10.33
C PRO A 126 -5.53 1.47 -9.43
N THR A 127 -5.06 2.72 -9.39
CA THR A 127 -5.52 3.75 -8.46
C THR A 127 -5.72 5.08 -9.18
N SER A 128 -6.28 6.08 -8.49
CA SER A 128 -6.44 7.46 -8.97
C SER A 128 -5.76 8.45 -8.03
N GLU A 129 -5.64 9.73 -8.43
CA GLU A 129 -5.16 10.78 -7.51
C GLU A 129 -6.06 10.88 -6.27
N ARG A 130 -7.39 10.82 -6.46
CA ARG A 130 -8.36 10.77 -5.35
C ARG A 130 -8.08 9.60 -4.40
N PHE A 131 -7.72 8.42 -4.93
CA PHE A 131 -7.33 7.28 -4.09
C PHE A 131 -6.08 7.59 -3.25
N ARG A 132 -5.06 8.23 -3.84
CA ARG A 132 -3.82 8.58 -3.13
C ARG A 132 -4.07 9.57 -2.00
N GLU A 133 -4.84 10.62 -2.28
CA GLU A 133 -5.19 11.65 -1.30
C GLU A 133 -6.01 11.07 -0.14
N GLU A 134 -7.04 10.27 -0.42
CA GLU A 134 -7.86 9.64 0.62
C GLU A 134 -7.05 8.62 1.43
N SER A 135 -6.21 7.82 0.76
CA SER A 135 -5.29 6.90 1.41
C SER A 135 -4.32 7.64 2.36
N GLU A 136 -3.78 8.78 1.95
CA GLU A 136 -2.89 9.59 2.80
C GLU A 136 -3.63 10.17 4.01
N LYS A 137 -4.83 10.74 3.81
CA LYS A 137 -5.66 11.26 4.90
C LYS A 137 -5.95 10.18 5.95
N ILE A 138 -6.34 8.97 5.50
CA ILE A 138 -6.60 7.84 6.39
C ILE A 138 -5.32 7.46 7.13
N LEU A 139 -4.19 7.30 6.45
CA LEU A 139 -2.92 6.91 7.06
C LEU A 139 -2.46 7.90 8.14
N LEU A 140 -2.46 9.20 7.83
CA LEU A 140 -2.11 10.25 8.79
C LEU A 140 -3.05 10.26 10.00
N ASN A 141 -4.34 10.00 9.79
CA ASN A 141 -5.30 9.86 10.87
C ASN A 141 -5.02 8.62 11.74
N THR A 142 -4.66 7.51 11.11
CA THR A 142 -4.28 6.29 11.83
C THR A 142 -3.03 6.52 12.67
N TYR A 143 -1.98 7.15 12.14
CA TYR A 143 -0.80 7.54 12.92
C TYR A 143 -1.17 8.33 14.18
N ARG A 144 -2.00 9.37 14.04
CA ARG A 144 -2.48 10.17 15.19
C ARG A 144 -3.24 9.32 16.20
N LYS A 145 -4.16 8.46 15.74
CA LYS A 145 -4.99 7.61 16.61
C LYS A 145 -4.16 6.61 17.42
N ILE A 146 -3.09 6.08 16.84
CA ILE A 146 -2.26 5.05 17.47
C ILE A 146 -0.97 5.60 18.09
N HIS A 147 -0.83 6.93 18.11
CA HIS A 147 0.29 7.68 18.66
C HIS A 147 1.64 7.34 18.02
N ILE A 148 1.66 7.20 16.69
CA ILE A 148 2.88 7.11 15.89
C ILE A 148 3.24 8.50 15.38
N GLU A 149 4.49 8.91 15.62
CA GLU A 149 5.07 10.13 15.08
C GLU A 149 6.08 9.77 13.99
N PRO A 150 5.68 9.77 12.71
CA PRO A 150 6.59 9.37 11.65
C PRO A 150 7.59 10.47 11.30
N VAL A 151 8.79 10.06 10.92
CA VAL A 151 9.79 10.93 10.31
C VAL A 151 9.40 11.17 8.86
N VAL A 152 8.98 12.40 8.55
CA VAL A 152 8.60 12.78 7.19
C VAL A 152 9.83 12.83 6.29
N LEU A 153 9.84 12.05 5.21
CA LEU A 153 10.88 12.06 4.19
C LEU A 153 10.31 12.72 2.93
N SER A 154 10.49 14.03 2.78
CA SER A 154 10.05 14.83 1.64
C SER A 154 11.20 15.15 0.66
N GLY A 155 10.86 15.66 -0.52
CA GLY A 155 11.84 16.10 -1.52
C GLY A 155 12.29 15.00 -2.48
N THR A 156 13.48 15.17 -3.06
CA THR A 156 14.12 14.23 -3.99
C THR A 156 14.48 12.90 -3.31
N ILE A 157 14.68 11.84 -4.09
CA ILE A 157 15.09 10.53 -3.54
C ILE A 157 16.40 10.67 -2.73
N SER A 158 17.35 11.47 -3.21
CA SER A 158 18.63 11.69 -2.51
C SER A 158 18.44 12.33 -1.13
N GLU A 159 17.61 13.38 -1.04
CA GLU A 159 17.31 14.05 0.23
C GLU A 159 16.58 13.12 1.20
N ARG A 160 15.63 12.31 0.71
CA ARG A 160 14.91 11.32 1.52
C ARG A 160 15.87 10.27 2.10
N VAL A 161 16.74 9.70 1.28
CA VAL A 161 17.73 8.70 1.71
C VAL A 161 18.70 9.31 2.71
N GLU A 162 19.19 10.53 2.47
CA GLU A 162 20.09 11.21 3.40
C GLU A 162 19.44 11.46 4.77
N LYS A 163 18.20 11.93 4.78
CA LYS A 163 17.43 12.15 6.01
C LYS A 163 17.16 10.84 6.75
N ALA A 164 16.82 9.76 6.05
CA ALA A 164 16.63 8.44 6.62
C ALA A 164 17.91 7.90 7.28
N LEU A 165 19.05 7.96 6.57
CA LEU A 165 20.34 7.52 7.09
C LEU A 165 20.77 8.32 8.33
N LYS A 166 20.55 9.65 8.31
CA LYS A 166 20.82 10.50 9.48
C LYS A 166 19.97 10.09 10.69
N MET A 167 18.69 9.79 10.49
CA MET A 167 17.80 9.33 11.55
C MET A 167 18.23 7.96 12.11
N LEU A 168 18.59 7.03 11.22
CA LEU A 168 19.02 5.67 11.59
C LEU A 168 20.45 5.63 12.15
N LYS A 169 21.22 6.71 12.01
CA LYS A 169 22.66 6.78 12.37
C LYS A 169 23.47 5.69 11.65
N VAL A 170 23.13 5.40 10.39
CA VAL A 170 23.80 4.40 9.57
C VAL A 170 24.87 5.06 8.71
N GLU A 171 26.08 4.51 8.75
CA GLU A 171 27.18 4.96 7.91
C GLU A 171 27.02 4.47 6.45
N LYS A 172 27.30 5.37 5.50
CA LYS A 172 27.20 5.09 4.07
C LYS A 172 28.39 4.23 3.64
N VAL A 173 28.15 3.02 3.15
CA VAL A 173 29.20 2.18 2.52
C VAL A 173 29.40 2.48 1.04
N ILE A 174 28.42 3.11 0.39
CA ILE A 174 28.47 3.60 -1.00
C ILE A 174 27.83 4.98 -1.08
N SER A 175 28.10 5.73 -2.15
CA SER A 175 27.45 7.02 -2.37
C SER A 175 25.94 6.85 -2.60
N ILE A 176 25.15 7.85 -2.19
CA ILE A 176 23.69 7.86 -2.40
C ILE A 176 23.37 7.79 -3.90
N SER A 177 24.13 8.49 -4.73
CA SER A 177 23.98 8.44 -6.19
C SER A 177 24.15 7.01 -6.73
N LYS A 178 25.13 6.25 -6.24
CA LYS A 178 25.35 4.87 -6.68
C LYS A 178 24.25 3.94 -6.18
N ALA A 179 23.76 4.15 -4.96
CA ALA A 179 22.63 3.38 -4.42
C ALA A 179 21.36 3.58 -5.26
N ILE A 180 21.06 4.83 -5.66
CA ILE A 180 19.92 5.15 -6.53
C ILE A 180 20.07 4.50 -7.91
N GLU A 181 21.25 4.57 -8.53
CA GLU A 181 21.53 3.93 -9.82
C GLU A 181 21.28 2.41 -9.78
N LEU A 182 21.76 1.73 -8.73
CA LEU A 182 21.53 0.29 -8.52
C LEU A 182 20.05 -0.01 -8.31
N SER A 183 19.35 0.80 -7.51
CA SER A 183 17.91 0.64 -7.27
C SER A 183 17.08 0.77 -8.55
N GLU A 184 17.41 1.76 -9.41
CA GLU A 184 16.72 1.94 -10.70
C GLU A 184 16.94 0.75 -11.64
N LYS A 185 18.14 0.17 -11.64
CA LYS A 185 18.43 -1.05 -12.41
C LYS A 185 17.58 -2.21 -11.93
N ILE A 186 17.54 -2.45 -10.61
CA ILE A 186 16.73 -3.51 -10.00
C ILE A 186 15.23 -3.31 -10.32
N ARG A 187 14.73 -2.09 -10.20
CA ARG A 187 13.33 -1.73 -10.51
C ARG A 187 12.98 -2.11 -11.95
N LYS A 188 13.80 -1.71 -12.92
CA LYS A 188 13.60 -2.03 -14.34
C LYS A 188 13.66 -3.53 -14.62
N GLU A 189 14.57 -4.25 -13.96
CA GLU A 189 14.79 -5.67 -14.21
C GLU A 189 13.73 -6.57 -13.56
N SER A 190 13.17 -6.14 -12.42
CA SER A 190 12.31 -6.98 -11.58
C SER A 190 10.85 -6.53 -11.52
N PHE A 191 10.58 -5.22 -11.39
CA PHE A 191 9.22 -4.68 -11.20
C PHE A 191 8.53 -4.33 -12.52
N ASP A 192 9.22 -3.61 -13.40
CA ASP A 192 8.63 -3.10 -14.65
C ASP A 192 8.34 -4.25 -15.65
N LYS A 193 9.04 -5.39 -15.52
CA LYS A 193 8.83 -6.57 -16.38
C LYS A 193 7.57 -7.37 -16.04
N ILE A 194 7.06 -7.25 -14.82
CA ILE A 194 5.82 -7.93 -14.46
C ILE A 194 4.70 -7.21 -15.25
N SER A 195 3.78 -7.94 -15.88
CA SER A 195 2.56 -7.36 -16.47
C SER A 195 1.39 -7.57 -15.50
N LEU A 196 0.65 -6.51 -15.20
CA LEU A 196 -0.42 -6.50 -14.17
C LEU A 196 -1.75 -6.98 -14.68
N GLU A 197 -2.03 -6.68 -15.94
CA GLU A 197 -3.28 -6.97 -16.60
C GLU A 197 -2.87 -7.58 -17.93
N LYS A 198 -3.12 -8.88 -18.13
CA LYS A 198 -3.30 -9.36 -19.49
C LYS A 198 -4.50 -8.59 -20.00
N VAL A 199 -4.27 -7.56 -20.80
CA VAL A 199 -5.30 -7.08 -21.71
C VAL A 199 -5.63 -8.29 -22.55
N ASN A 200 -6.69 -9.03 -22.18
CA ASN A 200 -7.35 -9.90 -23.12
C ASN A 200 -7.86 -8.94 -24.19
N LYS A 201 -7.03 -8.67 -25.20
CA LYS A 201 -7.51 -8.21 -26.49
C LYS A 201 -8.42 -9.34 -26.94
N ILE A 202 -9.71 -9.21 -26.64
CA ILE A 202 -10.75 -9.90 -27.35
C ILE A 202 -10.60 -9.35 -28.76
N ASN A 203 -9.94 -10.12 -29.63
CA ASN A 203 -9.97 -9.87 -31.05
C ASN A 203 -11.43 -10.04 -31.46
N ASN A 204 -12.12 -8.91 -31.69
CA ASN A 204 -13.35 -8.88 -32.46
C ASN A 204 -13.02 -9.05 -33.94
#